data_AF-A0A3N4H4T3-F1
#
_entry.id   AF-A0A3N4H4T3-F1
#
_cell.length_a   1.000
_cell.length_b   1.000
_cell.length_c   1.000
_cell.angle_alpha   90.00
_cell.angle_beta   90.00
_cell.angle_gamma   90.00
#
_symmetry.space_group_name_H-M   'P 1'
#
loop_
_entity.id
_entity.type
_entity.pdbx_description
1 polymer ?
#
loop_
_entity_poly.entity_id
_entity_poly.type
_entity_poly.pdbx_seq_one_letter_code
_entity_poly.pdbx_strand_id
1 'polypeptide(L)'
;MIDRALLSAAARDIRDLMRQRQAIEQAAMLESDPSAWARPDPELEALAVEIDEVMYGRRREMPGLVKRIAEVLGDDWEPNG
;
A
#
# COMPACT_ATOMS: atom_id res chain seq x y z
N MET A 1 14.75 -12.82 -7.58
CA MET A 1 14.67 -12.25 -6.23
C MET A 1 14.47 -10.76 -6.41
N ILE A 2 13.31 -10.23 -6.01
CA ILE A 2 13.00 -8.81 -6.15
C ILE A 2 13.99 -8.00 -5.29
N ASP A 3 14.40 -6.85 -5.80
CA ASP A 3 15.30 -5.94 -5.09
C ASP A 3 14.65 -5.41 -3.80
N ARG A 4 15.43 -5.40 -2.71
CA ARG A 4 14.93 -4.97 -1.39
C ARG A 4 14.60 -3.48 -1.35
N ALA A 5 15.36 -2.64 -2.04
CA ALA A 5 15.06 -1.21 -2.09
C ALA A 5 13.78 -0.97 -2.89
N LEU A 6 13.56 -1.72 -3.98
CA LEU A 6 12.30 -1.69 -4.74
C LEU A 6 11.10 -2.09 -3.88
N LEU A 7 11.20 -3.17 -3.11
CA LEU A 7 10.14 -3.57 -2.17
C LEU A 7 9.89 -2.50 -1.10
N SER A 8 10.95 -1.93 -0.53
CA SER A 8 10.83 -0.85 0.46
C SER A 8 10.13 0.38 -0.13
N ALA A 9 10.45 0.76 -1.36
CA ALA A 9 9.82 1.86 -2.06
C ALA A 9 8.34 1.56 -2.35
N ALA A 10 8.04 0.36 -2.86
CA ALA A 10 6.66 -0.06 -3.12
C ALA A 10 5.81 -0.02 -1.84
N ALA A 11 6.32 -0.55 -0.73
CA ALA A 11 5.62 -0.52 0.55
C ALA A 11 5.41 0.90 1.08
N ARG A 12 6.34 1.83 0.82
CA ARG A 12 6.16 3.25 1.16
C ARG A 12 5.05 3.86 0.33
N ASP A 13 5.12 3.74 -0.99
CA ASP A 13 4.20 4.39 -1.92
C ASP A 13 2.77 3.83 -1.79
N ILE A 14 2.63 2.53 -1.52
CA ILE A 14 1.33 1.91 -1.19
C ILE A 14 0.74 2.50 0.09
N ARG A 15 1.55 2.74 1.13
CA ARG A 15 1.08 3.37 2.38
C ARG A 15 0.74 4.85 2.19
N ASP A 16 1.47 5.55 1.34
CA ASP A 16 1.15 6.94 0.96
C ASP A 16 -0.20 7.00 0.23
N LEU A 17 -0.43 6.12 -0.74
CA LEU A 17 -1.72 5.98 -1.43
C LEU A 17 -2.85 5.61 -0.46
N MET A 18 -2.62 4.67 0.46
CA MET A 18 -3.59 4.28 1.48
C MET A 18 -3.98 5.45 2.37
N ARG A 19 -3.01 6.24 2.84
CA ARG A 19 -3.26 7.46 3.62
C ARG A 19 -4.03 8.50 2.82
N GLN A 20 -3.74 8.64 1.53
CA GLN A 20 -4.48 9.55 0.65
C GLN A 20 -5.94 9.12 0.50
N ARG A 21 -6.20 7.83 0.22
CA ARG A 21 -7.57 7.29 0.12
C ARG A 21 -8.33 7.46 1.43
N GLN A 22 -7.70 7.12 2.55
CA GLN A 22 -8.29 7.28 3.87
C GLN A 22 -8.61 8.76 4.17
N ALA A 23 -7.74 9.71 3.80
CA ALA A 23 -8.00 11.13 4.02
C ALA A 23 -9.20 11.63 3.21
N ILE A 24 -9.37 11.16 1.97
CA ILE A 24 -10.53 11.49 1.13
C ILE A 24 -11.81 10.94 1.76
N GLU A 25 -11.80 9.67 2.18
CA GLU A 25 -12.96 9.04 2.80
C GLU A 25 -13.29 9.67 4.16
N GLN A 26 -12.28 9.95 4.98
CA GLN A 26 -12.42 10.64 6.26
C GLN A 26 -13.09 12.01 6.08
N ALA A 27 -12.66 12.79 5.09
CA ALA A 27 -13.25 14.08 4.79
C ALA A 27 -14.75 13.94 4.46
N ALA A 28 -15.11 12.97 3.62
CA ALA A 28 -16.51 12.71 3.27
C ALA A 28 -17.35 12.24 4.48
N MET A 29 -16.79 11.43 5.37
CA MET A 29 -17.50 10.95 6.56
C MET A 29 -17.71 12.05 7.60
N LEU A 30 -16.73 12.95 7.78
CA LEU A 30 -16.83 14.08 8.72
C LEU A 30 -17.92 15.08 8.36
N GLU A 31 -18.35 15.14 7.10
CA GLU A 31 -19.52 15.94 6.69
C GLU A 31 -20.82 15.42 7.31
N SER A 32 -20.91 14.10 7.55
CA SER A 32 -22.11 13.46 8.11
C SER A 32 -22.03 13.19 9.61
N ASP A 33 -20.84 12.86 10.12
CA ASP A 33 -20.59 12.57 11.54
C ASP A 33 -19.18 13.07 11.93
N PRO A 34 -19.10 14.13 12.76
CA PRO A 34 -17.82 14.67 13.23
C PRO A 34 -16.96 13.69 14.05
N SER A 35 -17.54 12.58 14.51
CA SER A 35 -16.84 11.51 15.25
C SER A 35 -16.48 10.33 14.35
N ALA A 36 -16.83 10.36 13.07
CA ALA A 36 -16.55 9.28 12.15
C ALA A 36 -15.05 9.07 11.95
N TRP A 37 -14.70 7.81 11.68
CA TRP A 37 -13.34 7.40 11.36
C TRP A 37 -13.37 6.50 10.12
N ALA A 38 -12.71 6.94 9.06
CA ALA A 38 -12.48 6.14 7.87
C ALA A 38 -11.40 5.11 8.15
N ARG A 39 -11.68 3.85 7.84
CA ARG A 39 -10.71 2.78 7.95
C ARG A 39 -9.68 2.88 6.82
N PRO A 40 -8.41 2.49 7.05
CA PRO A 40 -7.48 2.29 5.94
C PRO A 40 -8.03 1.29 4.93
N ASP A 41 -7.65 1.48 3.66
CA ASP A 41 -7.98 0.55 2.59
C ASP A 41 -7.37 -0.84 2.90
N PRO A 42 -8.20 -1.87 3.13
CA PRO A 42 -7.73 -3.17 3.62
C PRO A 42 -6.88 -3.92 2.58
N GLU A 43 -7.09 -3.67 1.28
CA GLU A 43 -6.29 -4.32 0.23
C GLU A 43 -4.89 -3.71 0.18
N LEU A 44 -4.79 -2.38 0.32
CA LEU A 44 -3.50 -1.69 0.39
C LEU A 44 -2.74 -2.03 1.67
N GLU A 45 -3.44 -2.14 2.81
CA GLU A 45 -2.85 -2.57 4.08
C GLU A 45 -2.27 -3.98 3.97
N ALA A 46 -3.04 -4.93 3.44
CA ALA A 46 -2.60 -6.31 3.27
C ALA A 46 -1.39 -6.42 2.33
N LEU A 47 -1.39 -5.65 1.23
CA LEU A 47 -0.29 -5.63 0.27
C LEU A 47 0.99 -5.04 0.90
N ALA A 48 0.89 -3.94 1.64
CA ALA A 48 2.04 -3.34 2.32
C ALA A 48 2.64 -4.29 3.38
N VAL A 49 1.79 -4.98 4.15
CA VAL A 49 2.23 -6.00 5.12
C VAL A 49 2.92 -7.16 4.41
N GLU A 50 2.36 -7.66 3.32
CA GLU A 50 2.99 -8.76 2.56
C GLU A 50 4.38 -8.35 2.04
N ILE A 51 4.52 -7.13 1.54
CA ILE A 51 5.81 -6.61 1.07
C ILE A 51 6.83 -6.57 2.23
N ASP A 52 6.44 -6.11 3.42
CA ASP A 52 7.32 -6.14 4.60
C ASP A 52 7.72 -7.56 4.97
N GLU A 53 6.77 -8.49 4.99
CA GLU A 53 7.03 -9.90 5.33
C GLU A 53 8.03 -10.53 4.36
N VAL A 54 7.92 -10.24 3.07
CA VAL A 54 8.85 -10.69 2.04
C VAL A 54 10.21 -10.01 2.18
N MET A 55 10.23 -8.69 2.38
CA MET A 55 11.47 -7.90 2.53
C MET A 55 12.30 -8.38 3.73
N TYR A 56 11.66 -8.64 4.86
CA TYR A 56 12.29 -9.13 6.09
C TYR A 56 12.49 -10.65 6.12
N GLY A 57 12.14 -11.38 5.04
CA GLY A 57 12.30 -12.82 4.96
C GLY A 57 11.41 -13.61 5.94
N ARG A 58 10.35 -13.00 6.47
CA ARG A 58 9.35 -13.64 7.35
C ARG A 58 8.38 -14.50 6.55
N ARG A 59 8.23 -14.21 5.25
CA ARG A 59 7.39 -14.95 4.31
C ARG A 59 8.12 -15.12 2.99
N ARG A 60 7.82 -16.21 2.30
CA ARG A 60 8.26 -16.40 0.91
C ARG A 60 7.45 -15.49 0.00
N GLU A 61 8.10 -14.88 -0.98
CA GLU A 61 7.45 -14.14 -2.06
C GLU A 61 6.29 -14.95 -2.64
N MET A 62 5.06 -14.41 -2.56
CA MET A 62 3.91 -15.04 -3.18
C MET A 62 3.95 -14.82 -4.69
N PRO A 63 3.50 -15.81 -5.48
CA PRO A 63 3.32 -15.63 -6.92
C PRO A 63 2.48 -14.39 -7.23
N GLY A 64 2.96 -13.53 -8.14
CA GLY A 64 2.22 -12.35 -8.58
C GLY A 64 2.35 -11.11 -7.69
N LEU A 65 3.26 -11.09 -6.70
CA LEU A 65 3.53 -9.89 -5.90
C LEU A 65 3.84 -8.66 -6.77
N VAL A 66 4.75 -8.80 -7.74
CA VAL A 66 5.11 -7.71 -8.67
C VAL A 66 3.87 -7.23 -9.45
N LYS A 67 3.04 -8.15 -9.94
CA LYS A 67 1.84 -7.82 -10.71
C LYS A 67 0.85 -6.99 -9.88
N ARG A 68 0.63 -7.36 -8.61
CA ARG A 68 -0.26 -6.62 -7.71
C ARG A 68 0.30 -5.24 -7.34
N ILE A 69 1.62 -5.13 -7.18
CA ILE A 69 2.27 -3.82 -6.99
C ILE A 69 2.01 -2.94 -8.22
N ALA A 70 2.21 -3.46 -9.42
CA ALA A 70 1.95 -2.75 -10.68
C ALA A 70 0.46 -2.39 -10.86
N GLU A 71 -0.46 -3.26 -10.48
CA GLU A 71 -1.91 -2.98 -10.52
C GLU A 71 -2.30 -1.82 -9.58
N VAL A 72 -1.59 -1.62 -8.47
CA VAL A 72 -1.85 -0.57 -7.48
C VAL A 72 -1.13 0.74 -7.80
N LEU A 73 0.14 0.66 -8.18
CA LEU A 73 0.99 1.85 -8.39
C LEU A 73 1.08 2.28 -9.86
N GLY A 74 0.65 1.42 -10.78
CA GLY A 74 0.80 1.57 -12.23
C GLY A 74 1.97 0.75 -12.79
N ASP A 75 1.82 0.27 -14.03
CA ASP A 75 2.86 -0.49 -14.73
C ASP A 75 4.13 0.34 -15.01
N ASP A 76 4.00 1.66 -15.14
CA ASP A 76 5.10 2.62 -15.33
C ASP A 76 5.61 3.22 -14.00
N TRP A 77 5.25 2.64 -12.85
CA TRP A 77 5.66 3.16 -11.55
C TRP A 77 7.18 3.07 -11.37
N GLU A 78 7.78 4.21 -11.02
CA GLU A 78 9.17 4.32 -10.55
C GLU A 78 9.20 4.80 -9.10
N PRO A 79 10.07 4.24 -8.25
CA PRO A 79 10.26 4.70 -6.87
C PRO A 79 10.53 6.20 -6.80
N ASN A 80 9.70 6.94 -6.04
CA ASN A 80 10.04 8.31 -5.69
C ASN A 80 11.16 8.29 -4.64
N GLY A 81 12.34 8.80 -5.03
CA GLY A 81 13.57 8.84 -4.20
C GLY A 81 13.41 9.55 -2.87
#